data_AF-A0A7Y0GN95-F1
#
_entry.id   AF-A0A7Y0GN95-F1
#
_cell.length_a   1.000
_cell.length_b   1.000
_cell.length_c   1.000
_cell.angle_alpha   90.00
_cell.angle_beta   90.00
_cell.angle_gamma   90.00
#
_symmetry.space_group_name_H-M   'P 1'
#
loop_
_entity.id
_entity.type
_entity.pdbx_description
1 polymer ?
#
loop_
_entity_poly.entity_id
_entity_poly.type
_entity_poly.pdbx_seq_one_letter_code
_entity_poly.pdbx_strand_id
1 'polypeptide(L)'
;MSIDLLYESSRYRVSVSPPHADSWKSAGLLTATEVLERLSAHGCHPTDITDALYAANPDWVDAHDEEVRRRRDRELTAMLTAAIEDDQPPEDGG
;
A
#
# COMPACT_ATOMS: atom_id res chain seq x y z
N MET A 1 22.65 2.22 -5.07
CA MET A 1 21.24 2.38 -5.49
C MET A 1 20.67 3.47 -4.64
N SER A 2 19.93 4.42 -5.21
CA SER A 2 19.35 5.52 -4.45
C SER A 2 17.84 5.46 -4.57
N ILE A 3 17.19 5.31 -3.41
CA ILE A 3 15.74 5.36 -3.26
C ILE A 3 15.42 6.73 -2.65
N ASP A 4 14.73 7.55 -3.41
CA ASP A 4 14.27 8.85 -2.96
C ASP A 4 12.76 8.77 -2.69
N LEU A 5 12.37 9.10 -1.46
CA LEU A 5 11.00 9.09 -1.00
C LEU A 5 10.63 10.50 -0.54
N LEU A 6 9.59 11.04 -1.15
CA LEU A 6 9.02 12.33 -0.74
C LEU A 6 7.67 12.07 -0.08
N TYR A 7 7.57 12.39 1.21
CA TYR A 7 6.34 12.25 1.98
C TYR A 7 5.44 13.48 1.81
N GLU A 8 4.29 13.31 1.16
CA GLU A 8 3.29 14.37 0.93
C GLU A 8 1.87 13.83 1.16
N SER A 9 1.02 14.61 1.83
CA SER A 9 -0.40 14.27 2.06
C SER A 9 -0.62 12.84 2.62
N SER A 10 0.17 12.45 3.61
CA SER A 10 0.12 11.12 4.24
C SER A 10 0.46 9.95 3.30
N ARG A 11 1.18 10.21 2.22
CA ARG A 11 1.61 9.23 1.22
C ARG A 11 3.01 9.57 0.72
N TYR A 12 3.57 8.70 -0.10
CA TYR A 12 4.93 8.77 -0.61
C TYR A 12 4.94 8.85 -2.13
N ARG A 13 5.70 9.81 -2.66
CA ARG A 13 6.15 9.76 -4.06
C ARG A 13 7.52 9.08 -4.07
N VAL A 14 7.67 8.07 -4.93
CA VAL A 14 8.87 7.23 -4.99
C VAL A 14 9.64 7.52 -6.26
N SER A 15 10.96 7.67 -6.15
CA SER A 15 11.88 7.72 -7.28
C SER A 15 13.07 6.82 -7.03
N VAL A 16 13.32 5.89 -7.94
CA VAL A 16 14.47 4.98 -7.94
C VAL A 16 15.40 5.39 -9.08
N SER A 17 16.68 5.58 -8.76
CA SER A 17 17.71 5.93 -9.74
C SER A 17 18.82 4.87 -9.83
N PRO A 18 19.38 4.63 -11.05
CA PRO A 18 20.50 3.69 -11.29
C PRO A 18 21.73 4.02 -10.43
N PRO A 19 22.66 3.06 -10.18
CA PRO A 19 23.22 2.10 -11.16
C PRO A 19 22.74 0.63 -11.13
N HIS A 20 21.91 0.21 -10.19
CA HIS A 20 21.54 -1.22 -10.01
C HIS A 20 20.07 -1.55 -10.23
N ALA A 21 19.24 -0.56 -10.56
CA ALA A 21 17.84 -0.71 -10.91
C ALA A 21 17.49 0.24 -12.05
N ASP A 22 16.50 -0.13 -12.87
CA ASP A 22 15.93 0.76 -13.87
C ASP A 22 15.40 2.03 -13.21
N SER A 23 15.57 3.17 -13.89
CA SER A 23 15.02 4.43 -13.40
C SER A 23 13.50 4.33 -13.36
N TRP A 24 12.94 4.26 -12.16
CA TRP A 24 11.50 4.12 -11.95
C TRP A 24 10.99 5.24 -11.06
N LYS A 25 9.82 5.79 -11.40
CA LYS A 25 9.12 6.76 -10.58
C LYS A 25 7.68 6.32 -10.40
N SER A 26 7.14 6.51 -9.21
CA SER A 26 5.73 6.25 -8.97
C SER A 26 4.88 7.25 -9.77
N ALA A 27 3.88 6.75 -10.50
CA ALA A 27 2.96 7.60 -11.26
C ALA A 27 2.09 8.48 -10.35
N GLY A 28 1.93 8.09 -9.09
CA GLY A 28 1.14 8.80 -8.09
C GLY A 28 1.72 8.66 -6.68
N LEU A 29 0.95 9.15 -5.71
CA LEU A 29 1.23 9.02 -4.29
C LEU A 29 0.82 7.64 -3.79
N LEU A 30 1.80 6.90 -3.30
CA LEU A 30 1.70 5.53 -2.80
C LEU A 30 1.65 5.52 -1.28
N THR A 31 0.93 4.59 -0.68
CA THR A 31 1.01 4.37 0.77
C THR A 31 2.27 3.61 1.16
N ALA A 32 2.63 3.59 2.45
CA ALA A 32 3.80 2.85 2.92
C ALA A 32 3.77 1.37 2.49
N THR A 33 2.59 0.75 2.53
CA THR A 33 2.38 -0.63 2.06
C THR A 33 2.68 -0.75 0.57
N GLU A 34 2.13 0.15 -0.25
CA GLU A 34 2.37 0.13 -1.69
C GLU A 34 3.84 0.38 -2.05
N VAL A 35 4.54 1.24 -1.31
CA VAL A 35 5.98 1.47 -1.50
C VAL A 35 6.76 0.19 -1.27
N LEU A 36 6.49 -0.53 -0.17
CA LEU A 36 7.12 -1.81 0.15
C LEU A 36 6.86 -2.84 -0.96
N GLU A 37 5.62 -2.99 -1.38
CA GLU A 37 5.23 -3.94 -2.44
C GLU A 37 5.91 -3.62 -3.78
N ARG A 38 5.86 -2.36 -4.20
CA ARG A 38 6.40 -1.93 -5.50
C ARG A 38 7.92 -2.02 -5.53
N LEU A 39 8.60 -1.51 -4.51
CA LEU A 39 10.05 -1.54 -4.47
C LEU A 39 10.58 -2.97 -4.33
N SER A 40 9.92 -3.82 -3.53
CA SER A 40 10.26 -5.24 -3.46
C SER A 40 10.10 -5.93 -4.82
N ALA A 41 9.03 -5.65 -5.56
CA ALA A 41 8.83 -6.17 -6.91
C ALA A 41 9.89 -5.68 -7.93
N HIS A 42 10.46 -4.49 -7.71
CA HIS A 42 11.59 -3.97 -8.48
C HIS A 42 12.95 -4.56 -8.06
N GLY A 43 12.99 -5.48 -7.10
CA GLY A 43 14.22 -6.12 -6.62
C GLY A 43 15.00 -5.25 -5.63
N CYS A 44 14.37 -4.22 -5.06
CA CYS A 44 15.00 -3.42 -4.01
C CYS A 44 15.09 -4.25 -2.72
N HIS A 45 16.20 -4.14 -2.01
CA HIS A 45 16.39 -4.88 -0.78
C HIS A 45 15.50 -4.30 0.34
N PRO A 46 14.84 -5.15 1.17
CA PRO A 46 13.88 -4.68 2.18
C PRO A 46 14.49 -3.66 3.14
N THR A 47 15.74 -3.84 3.55
CA THR A 47 16.43 -2.91 4.45
C THR A 47 16.58 -1.53 3.84
N ASP A 48 16.99 -1.42 2.58
CA ASP A 48 17.11 -0.14 1.87
C ASP A 48 15.75 0.56 1.74
N ILE A 49 14.67 -0.21 1.50
CA ILE A 49 13.32 0.35 1.44
C ILE A 49 12.91 0.91 2.80
N THR A 50 13.11 0.15 3.88
CA THR A 50 12.76 0.60 5.24
C THR A 50 13.60 1.77 5.70
N ASP A 51 14.89 1.81 5.34
CA ASP A 51 15.79 2.92 5.66
C ASP A 51 15.32 4.21 4.98
N ALA A 52 14.98 4.13 3.69
CA ALA A 52 14.42 5.24 2.94
C ALA A 52 13.08 5.71 3.53
N LEU A 53 12.20 4.78 3.94
CA LEU A 53 10.92 5.11 4.57
C LEU A 53 11.12 5.85 5.90
N TYR A 54 12.03 5.35 6.74
CA TYR A 54 12.40 6.00 8.00
C TYR A 54 13.01 7.39 7.77
N ALA A 55 13.84 7.55 6.73
CA ALA A 55 14.44 8.83 6.38
C ALA A 55 13.39 9.86 5.90
N ALA A 56 12.38 9.41 5.15
CA ALA A 56 11.32 10.29 4.65
C ALA A 56 10.27 10.62 5.71
N ASN A 57 9.92 9.66 6.56
CA ASN A 57 8.95 9.84 7.64
C ASN A 57 9.22 8.82 8.77
N PRO A 58 9.72 9.23 9.95
CA PRO A 58 10.01 8.30 11.04
C PRO A 58 8.77 7.58 11.58
N ASP A 59 7.57 8.17 11.43
CA ASP A 59 6.30 7.60 11.87
C ASP A 59 5.63 6.71 10.79
N TRP A 60 6.36 6.30 9.76
CA TRP A 60 5.79 5.52 8.66
C TRP A 60 5.18 4.18 9.11
N VAL A 61 5.72 3.58 10.18
CA VAL A 61 5.25 2.31 10.73
C VAL A 61 3.83 2.44 11.27
N ASP A 62 3.53 3.54 11.97
CA ASP A 62 2.20 3.78 12.53
C ASP A 62 1.17 4.02 11.42
N ALA A 63 1.56 4.82 10.41
CA ALA A 63 0.74 5.04 9.21
C ALA A 63 0.51 3.74 8.41
N HIS A 64 1.50 2.85 8.38
CA HIS A 64 1.37 1.52 7.77
C HIS A 64 0.42 0.61 8.55
N ASP A 65 0.54 0.52 9.88
CA ASP A 65 -0.34 -0.29 10.71
C ASP A 65 -1.80 0.20 10.63
N GLU A 66 -2.01 1.51 10.67
CA GLU A 66 -3.34 2.11 10.49
C GLU A 66 -3.94 1.74 9.12
N GLU A 67 -3.15 1.82 8.04
CA GLU A 67 -3.61 1.42 6.71
C GLU A 67 -3.99 -0.07 6.67
N VAL A 68 -3.12 -0.94 7.18
CA VAL A 68 -3.35 -2.40 7.19
C VAL A 68 -4.62 -2.73 7.97
N ARG A 69 -4.83 -2.08 9.12
CA ARG A 69 -6.06 -2.21 9.92
C ARG A 69 -7.29 -1.79 9.14
N ARG A 70 -7.26 -0.63 8.46
CA ARG A 70 -8.38 -0.15 7.63
C ARG A 70 -8.70 -1.08 6.46
N ARG A 71 -7.69 -1.66 5.80
CA ARG A 71 -7.90 -2.63 4.72
C ARG A 71 -8.63 -3.89 5.23
N ARG A 72 -8.19 -4.44 6.36
CA ARG A 72 -8.85 -5.60 6.99
C ARG A 72 -10.29 -5.32 7.39
N ASP A 73 -10.55 -4.17 8.01
CA ASP A 73 -11.89 -3.77 8.43
C ASP A 73 -12.86 -3.66 7.24
N ARG A 74 -12.38 -3.09 6.12
CA ARG A 74 -13.15 -2.99 4.88
C ARG A 74 -13.46 -4.35 4.27
N GLU A 75 -12.51 -5.28 4.28
CA GLU A 75 -12.70 -6.63 3.77
C GLU A 75 -13.70 -7.42 4.62
N LEU A 76 -13.59 -7.34 5.94
CA LEU A 76 -14.54 -7.97 6.87
C LEU A 76 -15.96 -7.43 6.66
N THR A 77 -16.10 -6.10 6.52
CA THR A 77 -17.39 -5.46 6.23
C THR A 77 -17.97 -5.94 4.91
N ALA A 78 -17.16 -6.00 3.85
CA ALA A 78 -17.61 -6.47 2.53
C ALA A 78 -18.09 -7.93 2.58
N MET A 79 -17.38 -8.80 3.30
CA MET A 79 -17.79 -10.20 3.49
C MET A 79 -19.10 -10.31 4.28
N LEU A 80 -19.26 -9.51 5.34
CA LEU A 80 -20.48 -9.51 6.15
C LEU A 80 -21.69 -9.03 5.33
N THR A 81 -21.53 -7.98 4.52
CA THR A 81 -22.59 -7.48 3.63
C THR A 81 -22.96 -8.51 2.57
N ALA A 82 -21.98 -9.13 1.89
CA ALA A 82 -22.23 -10.16 0.88
C ALA A 82 -22.96 -11.38 1.46
N ALA A 83 -22.68 -11.77 2.71
CA ALA A 83 -23.34 -12.90 3.37
C ALA A 83 -24.81 -12.62 3.76
N ILE A 84 -25.19 -11.35 3.90
CA ILE A 84 -26.57 -10.95 4.23
C ILE A 84 -27.43 -10.88 2.95
N GLU A 85 -26.86 -10.49 1.81
CA GLU A 85 -27.58 -10.37 0.53
C GLU A 85 -27.89 -11.72 -0.16
N ASP A 86 -27.18 -12.80 0.19
CA ASP A 86 -27.38 -14.14 -0.41
C ASP A 86 -28.63 -14.87 0.12
N ASP A 87 -29.28 -14.39 1.19
CA ASP A 87 -30.50 -14.96 1.81
C ASP A 87 -31.79 -14.26 1.34
N GLN A 88 -31.90 -13.90 0.06
CA GLN A 88 -33.17 -13.47 -0.54
C GLN A 88 -33.78 -14.67 -1.30
N PRO A 89 -34.83 -15.35 -0.77
CA PRO A 89 -35.51 -16.39 -1.53
C PRO A 89 -36.07 -15.78 -2.82
N PRO A 90 -36.04 -16.49 -3.95
CA PRO A 90 -36.70 -15.99 -5.15
C PRO A 90 -38.17 -15.77 -4.82
N GLU A 91 -38.64 -14.53 -4.94
CA GLU A 91 -40.07 -14.25 -4.98
C GLU A 91 -40.61 -14.90 -6.25
N ASP A 92 -41.01 -16.17 -6.12
CA ASP A 92 -41.76 -16.91 -7.13
C ASP A 92 -43.14 -16.27 -7.21
N GLY A 93 -43.24 -15.27 -8.09
CA GLY A 93 -44.45 -14.54 -8.37
C GLY A 93 -45.39 -15.36 -9.24
N GLY A 94 -46.52 -15.76 -8.65
CA GLY A 94 -47.86 -15.72 -9.28
C GLY A 94 -48.24 -16.85 -10.23
#